data_AF-A0A7C3G2I1-F1
#
_entry.id   AF-A0A7C3G2I1-F1
#
_cell.length_a   1.000
_cell.length_b   1.000
_cell.length_c   1.000
_cell.angle_alpha   90.00
_cell.angle_beta   90.00
_cell.angle_gamma   90.00
#
_symmetry.space_group_name_H-M   'P 1'
#
loop_
_entity.id
_entity.type
_entity.pdbx_description
1 polymer ?
#
loop_
_entity_poly.entity_id
_entity_poly.type
_entity_poly.pdbx_seq_one_letter_code
_entity_poly.pdbx_strand_id
1 'polypeptide(L)'
;MTHPKNALNAYCQKLGLKKPRYDTKGTGDEKEPLYISDVVIGDEVVATGQGSSRREAERVAAELALEALKGRFGEPEARAKKRTDGNRRARNGDADERAPLIPELLVESLRVAHERLPQGVKGTEAAEQVVRL
;
A
#
# COMPACT_ATOMS: atom_id res chain seq x y z
N MET A 1 -5.88 -16.72 11.60
CA MET A 1 -5.62 -15.49 10.83
C MET A 1 -4.15 -15.49 10.40
N THR A 2 -3.87 -15.27 9.12
CA THR A 2 -2.49 -15.25 8.60
C THR A 2 -1.79 -13.96 9.06
N HIS A 3 -0.58 -14.07 9.61
CA HIS A 3 0.20 -12.91 10.05
C HIS A 3 0.49 -11.98 8.84
N PRO A 4 0.20 -10.68 8.89
CA PRO A 4 0.19 -9.82 7.69
C PRO A 4 1.56 -9.68 7.03
N LYS A 5 2.65 -9.69 7.82
CA LYS A 5 4.02 -9.78 7.29
C LYS A 5 4.26 -11.02 6.42
N ASN A 6 3.71 -12.17 6.81
CA ASN A 6 3.87 -13.41 6.06
C ASN A 6 3.05 -13.36 4.78
N ALA A 7 1.83 -12.80 4.85
CA ALA A 7 0.99 -12.58 3.68
C ALA A 7 1.67 -11.64 2.67
N LEU A 8 2.23 -10.52 3.14
CA LEU A 8 2.97 -9.58 2.31
C LEU A 8 4.20 -10.22 1.66
N ASN A 9 5.01 -10.95 2.42
CA ASN A 9 6.19 -11.62 1.89
C ASN A 9 5.82 -12.66 0.81
N ALA A 10 4.80 -13.48 1.06
CA ALA A 10 4.31 -14.44 0.07
C ALA A 10 3.77 -13.74 -1.19
N TYR A 11 3.09 -12.60 -1.03
CA TYR A 11 2.60 -11.81 -2.15
C TYR A 11 3.74 -11.23 -2.99
N CYS A 12 4.75 -10.63 -2.35
CA CYS A 12 5.94 -10.10 -3.03
C CYS A 12 6.66 -11.20 -3.81
N GLN A 13 6.84 -12.38 -3.20
CA GLN A 13 7.46 -13.53 -3.87
C GLN A 13 6.67 -13.99 -5.09
N LYS A 14 5.33 -14.05 -5.01
CA LYS A 14 4.47 -14.43 -6.14
C LYS A 14 4.60 -13.48 -7.32
N LEU A 15 4.77 -12.19 -7.05
CA LEU A 15 4.95 -11.16 -8.09
C LEU A 15 6.40 -10.97 -8.55
N GLY A 16 7.35 -11.72 -7.97
CA GLY A 16 8.78 -11.54 -8.27
C GLY A 16 9.36 -10.21 -7.76
N LEU A 17 8.71 -9.56 -6.80
CA LEU A 17 9.20 -8.35 -6.15
C LEU A 17 10.31 -8.67 -5.15
N LYS A 18 11.15 -7.68 -4.83
CA LYS A 18 12.14 -7.82 -3.76
C LYS A 18 11.43 -8.08 -2.42
N LYS A 19 12.14 -8.73 -1.49
CA LYS A 19 11.60 -9.02 -0.15
C LYS A 19 11.29 -7.71 0.60
N PRO A 20 10.13 -7.59 1.27
CA PRO A 20 9.80 -6.40 2.05
C PRO A 20 10.73 -6.26 3.27
N ARG A 21 11.21 -5.04 3.48
CA ARG A 21 12.02 -4.62 4.63
C ARG A 21 11.19 -3.64 5.48
N TYR A 22 11.35 -3.73 6.79
CA TYR A 22 10.64 -2.85 7.74
C TYR A 22 11.64 -1.93 8.41
N ASP A 23 11.41 -0.62 8.29
CA ASP A 23 12.14 0.40 9.01
C ASP A 23 11.24 1.01 10.08
N THR A 24 11.45 0.57 11.32
CA THR A 24 10.63 1.01 12.45
C THR A 24 11.39 1.95 13.35
N LYS A 25 10.81 3.12 13.59
CA LYS A 25 11.31 4.14 14.51
C LYS A 25 10.34 4.25 15.68
N GLY A 26 10.87 4.16 16.90
CA GLY A 26 10.14 4.51 18.11
C GLY A 26 10.30 5.99 18.39
N THR A 27 9.18 6.66 18.61
CA THR A 27 9.08 8.08 18.97
C THR A 27 8.09 8.21 20.13
N GLY A 28 8.03 9.37 20.76
CA GLY A 28 7.11 9.61 21.88
C GLY A 28 7.72 9.35 23.26
N ASP A 29 6.99 9.80 24.28
CA ASP A 29 7.40 9.70 25.68
C ASP A 29 7.13 8.30 26.24
N GLU A 30 7.76 7.96 27.35
CA GLU A 30 7.63 6.64 27.99
C GLU A 30 6.17 6.26 28.34
N LYS A 31 5.32 7.27 28.58
CA LYS A 31 3.90 7.10 28.89
C LYS A 31 3.00 6.95 27.65
N GLU A 32 3.45 7.46 26.50
CA GLU A 32 2.69 7.48 25.25
C GLU A 32 3.62 7.15 24.06
N PRO A 33 4.08 5.89 23.97
CA PRO A 33 4.99 5.50 22.90
C PRO A 33 4.26 5.46 21.55
N LEU A 34 4.91 6.02 20.53
CA LEU A 34 4.45 5.99 19.14
C LEU A 34 5.52 5.36 18.26
N TYR A 35 5.21 4.23 17.66
CA TYR A 35 6.07 3.57 16.68
C TYR A 35 5.55 3.84 15.28
N ILE A 36 6.47 4.20 14.38
CA ILE A 36 6.20 4.40 12.96
C ILE A 36 7.05 3.40 12.18
N SER A 37 6.44 2.61 11.31
CA SER A 37 7.10 1.57 10.53
C SER A 37 6.87 1.76 9.05
N ASP A 38 7.95 1.91 8.29
CA ASP A 38 7.93 1.99 6.83
C ASP A 38 8.19 0.60 6.22
N VAL A 39 7.36 0.21 5.26
CA VAL A 39 7.57 -0.98 4.43
C VAL A 39 8.28 -0.57 3.14
N VAL A 40 9.51 -1.02 2.99
CA VAL A 40 10.34 -0.76 1.82
C VAL A 40 10.43 -2.02 0.96
N ILE A 41 10.10 -1.91 -0.32
CA ILE A 41 10.24 -2.99 -1.31
C ILE A 41 11.16 -2.50 -2.41
N GLY A 42 12.36 -3.10 -2.48
CA GLY A 42 13.42 -2.53 -3.29
C GLY A 42 13.90 -1.22 -2.69
N ASP A 43 13.68 -0.14 -3.42
CA ASP A 43 14.16 1.20 -3.08
C ASP A 43 12.97 2.18 -2.89
N GLU A 44 11.73 1.65 -2.88
CA GLU A 44 10.49 2.41 -2.73
C GLU A 44 9.83 2.10 -1.37
N VAL A 45 9.37 3.15 -0.68
CA VAL A 45 8.46 3.03 0.47
C VAL A 45 7.05 2.79 -0.05
N VAL A 46 6.50 1.62 0.22
CA VAL A 46 5.19 1.20 -0.28
C VAL A 46 4.06 1.62 0.65
N ALA A 47 4.29 1.56 1.96
CA ALA A 47 3.34 2.01 2.96
C ALA A 47 4.03 2.32 4.30
N THR A 48 3.39 3.16 5.10
CA THR A 48 3.80 3.48 6.47
C THR A 48 2.66 3.15 7.43
N GLY A 49 2.96 2.43 8.50
CA GLY A 49 2.01 2.12 9.57
C GLY A 49 2.47 2.68 10.92
N GLN A 50 1.52 2.88 11.82
CA GLN A 50 1.76 3.41 13.15
C GLN A 50 1.11 2.54 14.22
N GLY A 51 1.62 2.61 15.45
CA GLY A 51 1.05 1.90 16.58
C GLY A 51 1.73 2.23 17.91
N SER A 52 1.09 1.80 19.00
CA SER A 52 1.59 1.95 20.37
C SER A 52 2.79 1.03 20.68
N SER A 53 3.04 0.07 19.81
CA SER A 53 4.19 -0.84 19.89
C SER A 53 4.82 -1.05 18.52
N ARG A 54 6.11 -1.41 18.51
CA ARG A 54 6.83 -1.79 17.28
C ARG A 54 6.09 -2.88 16.49
N ARG A 55 5.55 -3.88 17.19
CA ARG A 55 4.81 -4.99 16.56
C ARG A 55 3.52 -4.51 15.91
N GLU A 56 2.81 -3.60 16.56
CA GLU A 56 1.57 -3.03 16.03
C GLU A 56 1.85 -2.16 14.80
N ALA A 57 2.81 -1.24 14.88
CA ALA A 57 3.19 -0.39 13.76
C ALA A 57 3.58 -1.23 12.53
N GLU A 58 4.40 -2.28 12.73
CA GLU A 58 4.80 -3.18 11.67
C GLU A 58 3.65 -4.04 11.13
N ARG A 59 2.66 -4.40 11.96
CA ARG A 59 1.44 -5.11 11.55
C ARG A 59 0.60 -4.23 10.64
N VAL A 60 0.30 -3.01 11.08
CA VAL A 60 -0.48 -2.02 10.32
C VAL A 60 0.23 -1.69 9.00
N ALA A 61 1.54 -1.45 9.03
CA ALA A 61 2.33 -1.14 7.85
C ALA A 61 2.27 -2.30 6.82
N ALA A 62 2.31 -3.55 7.28
CA ALA A 62 2.20 -4.72 6.42
C ALA A 62 0.81 -4.87 5.76
N GLU A 63 -0.25 -4.54 6.49
CA GLU A 63 -1.63 -4.58 5.98
C GLU A 63 -1.82 -3.53 4.89
N LEU A 64 -1.44 -2.28 5.18
CA LEU A 64 -1.50 -1.19 4.21
C LEU A 64 -0.63 -1.45 2.98
N ALA A 65 0.57 -2.01 3.16
CA ALA A 65 1.43 -2.38 2.03
C ALA A 65 0.78 -3.46 1.16
N LEU A 66 0.14 -4.46 1.75
CA LEU A 66 -0.52 -5.52 1.00
C LEU A 66 -1.70 -4.99 0.20
N GLU A 67 -2.51 -4.10 0.79
CA GLU A 67 -3.62 -3.42 0.10
C GLU A 67 -3.11 -2.55 -1.04
N ALA A 68 -2.06 -1.75 -0.80
CA ALA A 68 -1.44 -0.91 -1.83
C ALA A 68 -0.91 -1.74 -3.00
N LEU A 69 -0.22 -2.85 -2.74
CA LEU A 69 0.28 -3.73 -3.79
C LEU A 69 -0.86 -4.43 -4.55
N LYS A 70 -1.91 -4.87 -3.86
CA LYS A 70 -3.10 -5.43 -4.51
C LYS A 70 -3.81 -4.41 -5.39
N GLY A 71 -3.87 -3.14 -4.98
CA GLY A 71 -4.38 -2.06 -5.82
C GLY A 71 -3.52 -1.82 -7.07
N ARG A 72 -2.20 -1.95 -6.96
CA ARG A 72 -1.26 -1.74 -8.08
C ARG A 72 -1.16 -2.91 -9.05
N PHE A 73 -1.17 -4.15 -8.54
CA PHE A 73 -0.87 -5.37 -9.31
C PHE A 73 -2.05 -6.35 -9.42
N GLY A 74 -3.18 -6.07 -8.73
CA GLY A 74 -4.33 -6.95 -8.66
C GLY A 74 -4.18 -8.10 -7.64
N GLU A 75 -5.21 -8.94 -7.52
CA GLU A 75 -5.06 -10.21 -6.81
C GLU A 75 -4.18 -11.16 -7.65
N PRO A 76 -3.11 -11.75 -7.08
CA PRO A 76 -2.27 -12.68 -7.82
C PRO A 76 -3.11 -13.91 -8.11
N GLU A 77 -3.53 -14.05 -9.36
CA GLU A 77 -4.28 -15.22 -9.80
C GLU A 77 -3.53 -16.46 -9.34
N ALA A 78 -4.22 -17.28 -8.54
CA ALA A 78 -3.65 -18.51 -8.02
C ALA A 78 -3.24 -19.37 -9.21
N ARG A 79 -1.93 -19.48 -9.45
CA ARG A 79 -1.29 -20.20 -10.55
C ARG A 79 -2.10 -21.46 -10.88
N ALA A 80 -3.02 -21.35 -11.84
CA ALA A 80 -3.75 -22.48 -12.33
C ALA A 80 -2.70 -23.41 -12.93
N LYS A 81 -2.55 -24.59 -12.34
CA LYS A 81 -1.74 -25.65 -12.93
C LYS A 81 -2.36 -25.97 -14.30
N LYS A 82 -1.92 -25.32 -15.36
CA LYS A 82 -2.16 -25.77 -16.73
C LYS A 82 -1.37 -27.06 -16.91
N ARG A 83 -1.96 -28.17 -16.44
CA ARG A 83 -1.72 -29.47 -17.05
C ARG A 83 -2.29 -29.33 -18.45
N THR A 84 -1.42 -29.25 -19.43
CA THR A 84 -1.76 -29.40 -20.84
C THR A 84 -2.40 -30.77 -21.02
N ASP A 85 -3.70 -30.80 -21.31
CA ASP A 85 -4.23 -31.80 -22.24
C ASP A 85 -5.53 -31.36 -22.91
N GLY A 86 -5.59 -31.55 -24.22
CA GLY A 86 -6.82 -31.80 -24.99
C GLY A 86 -7.87 -30.69 -25.17
N ASN A 87 -7.73 -29.93 -26.26
CA ASN A 87 -8.79 -29.61 -27.24
C ASN A 87 -10.25 -29.44 -26.75
N ARG A 88 -10.78 -28.21 -26.77
CA ARG A 88 -12.09 -27.88 -27.39
C ARG A 88 -12.34 -26.37 -27.55
N ARG A 89 -12.92 -26.05 -28.70
CA ARG A 89 -13.25 -24.75 -29.31
C ARG A 89 -14.25 -23.89 -28.52
N ALA A 90 -14.35 -22.63 -28.97
CA ALA A 90 -15.37 -21.58 -28.73
C ALA A 90 -15.07 -20.65 -27.53
N ARG A 91 -15.25 -19.33 -27.56
CA ARG A 91 -15.79 -18.33 -28.52
C ARG A 91 -15.45 -16.94 -27.91
N ASN A 92 -15.33 -15.91 -28.74
CA ASN A 92 -15.37 -14.43 -28.52
C ASN A 92 -15.99 -13.96 -27.19
N GLY A 93 -15.64 -12.86 -26.52
CA GLY A 93 -14.84 -11.65 -26.77
C GLY A 93 -15.36 -10.56 -25.79
N ASP A 94 -14.45 -9.72 -25.25
CA ASP A 94 -14.58 -8.31 -24.79
C ASP A 94 -15.70 -7.94 -23.77
N ALA A 95 -15.50 -7.14 -22.71
CA ALA A 95 -14.59 -6.04 -22.50
C ALA A 95 -14.24 -5.88 -21.01
N ASP A 96 -12.97 -5.56 -20.78
CA ASP A 96 -12.37 -5.13 -19.53
C ASP A 96 -12.76 -3.68 -19.26
N GLU A 97 -13.71 -3.45 -18.34
CA GLU A 97 -14.13 -2.10 -17.91
C GLU A 97 -13.34 -1.63 -16.67
N ARG A 98 -12.05 -1.97 -16.61
CA ARG A 98 -11.12 -1.38 -15.66
C ARG A 98 -10.79 0.04 -16.11
N ALA A 99 -11.42 1.03 -15.47
CA ALA A 99 -11.02 2.41 -15.61
C ALA A 99 -9.49 2.52 -15.35
N PRO A 100 -8.69 2.96 -16.33
CA PRO A 100 -7.26 3.06 -16.14
C PRO A 100 -6.98 4.15 -15.10
N LEU A 101 -6.15 3.85 -14.10
CA LEU A 101 -5.54 4.88 -13.27
C LEU A 101 -4.64 5.71 -14.18
N ILE A 102 -5.14 6.86 -14.65
CA ILE A 102 -4.37 7.79 -15.47
C ILE A 102 -3.39 8.50 -14.50
N PRO A 103 -2.07 8.24 -14.59
CA PRO A 103 -1.10 8.81 -13.66
C PRO A 103 -1.12 10.34 -13.62
N GLU A 104 -1.51 10.96 -14.74
CA GLU A 104 -1.64 12.42 -14.89
C GLU A 104 -2.75 12.98 -13.99
N LEU A 105 -3.89 12.29 -13.87
CA LEU A 105 -5.02 12.68 -13.00
C LEU A 105 -4.68 12.53 -11.50
N LEU A 106 -3.84 11.54 -11.15
CA LEU A 106 -3.34 11.37 -9.79
C LEU A 106 -2.39 12.52 -9.41
N VAL A 107 -1.48 12.90 -10.32
CA VAL A 107 -0.55 14.02 -10.12
C VAL A 107 -1.31 15.34 -9.99
N GLU A 108 -2.36 15.55 -10.79
CA GLU A 108 -3.19 16.74 -10.72
C GLU A 108 -4.01 16.81 -9.43
N SER A 109 -4.56 15.68 -8.99
CA SER A 109 -5.25 15.57 -7.69
C SER A 109 -4.30 15.86 -6.52
N LEU A 110 -3.05 15.39 -6.61
CA LEU A 110 -2.01 15.65 -5.61
C LEU A 110 -1.54 17.11 -5.60
N ARG A 111 -1.45 17.75 -6.78
CA ARG A 111 -1.12 19.18 -6.93
C ARG A 111 -2.21 20.09 -6.36
N VAL A 112 -3.47 19.82 -6.69
CA VAL A 112 -4.61 20.59 -6.16
C VAL A 112 -4.71 20.46 -4.63
N ALA A 113 -4.43 19.27 -4.08
CA ALA A 113 -4.34 19.08 -2.64
C ALA A 113 -3.17 19.86 -2.00
N HIS A 114 -2.04 19.95 -2.70
CA HIS A 114 -0.86 20.69 -2.23
C HIS A 114 -1.00 22.22 -2.34
N GLU A 115 -1.73 22.73 -3.34
CA GLU A 115 -1.98 24.17 -3.52
C GLU A 115 -2.98 24.74 -2.51
N ARG A 116 -3.82 23.90 -1.89
CA ARG A 116 -4.79 24.33 -0.86
C ARG A 116 -4.21 24.33 0.55
N LEU A 117 -2.96 23.91 0.73
CA LEU A 117 -2.27 23.98 2.00
C LEU A 117 -1.32 25.19 2.00
N PRO A 118 -1.45 26.12 2.96
CA PRO A 118 -0.55 27.27 3.06
C PRO A 118 0.89 26.78 3.23
N GLN A 119 1.76 27.16 2.29
CA GLN A 119 3.18 26.84 2.32
C GLN A 119 3.80 27.50 3.57
N GLY A 120 4.14 26.69 4.57
CA GLY A 120 4.80 27.15 5.79
C GLY A 120 4.26 26.57 7.11
N VAL A 121 3.13 25.89 7.09
CA VAL A 121 2.53 25.34 8.33
C VAL A 121 2.75 23.83 8.39
N LYS A 122 3.41 23.35 9.45
CA LYS A 122 3.62 21.91 9.72
C LYS A 122 3.02 21.57 11.08
N GLY A 123 2.38 20.40 11.17
CA GLY A 123 1.82 19.89 12.43
C GLY A 123 0.31 20.11 12.56
N THR A 124 -0.19 20.10 13.80
CA THR A 124 -1.61 20.08 14.16
C THR A 124 -2.40 21.32 13.68
N GLU A 125 -1.73 22.44 13.41
CA GLU A 125 -2.35 23.67 12.89
C GLU A 125 -2.96 23.50 11.48
N ALA A 126 -2.44 22.59 10.67
CA ALA A 126 -3.02 22.31 9.35
C ALA A 126 -4.36 21.57 9.44
N ALA A 127 -4.59 20.80 10.52
CA ALA A 127 -5.80 20.01 10.69
C ALA A 127 -6.99 20.87 11.17
N GLU A 128 -6.76 21.90 11.98
CA GLU A 128 -7.84 22.76 12.49
C GLU A 128 -8.44 23.67 11.42
N GLN A 129 -7.68 24.07 10.39
CA GLN A 129 -8.19 24.95 9.32
C GLN A 129 -9.07 24.22 8.31
N VAL A 130 -8.98 22.89 8.20
CA VAL A 130 -9.85 22.08 7.33
C VAL A 130 -11.27 21.96 7.90
N VAL A 131 -11.45 22.17 9.21
CA VAL A 131 -12.75 21.98 9.91
C VAL A 131 -13.67 23.20 9.84
N ARG A 132 -13.22 24.32 9.23
CA ARG A 132 -14.02 25.57 9.13
C ARG A 132 -14.51 25.92 7.72
N LEU A 133 -14.44 24.99 6.79
CA LEU A 133 -15.13 25.02 5.48
C LEU A 133 -16.30 24.05 5.50
#